data_AF-A0AAF0FIW9-F1
#
_entry.id   AF-A0AAF0FIW9-F1
#
_cell.length_a   1.000
_cell.length_b   1.000
_cell.length_c   1.000
_cell.angle_alpha   90.00
_cell.angle_beta   90.00
_cell.angle_gamma   90.00
#
_symmetry.space_group_name_H-M   'P 1'
#
loop_
_entity.id
_entity.type
_entity.pdbx_description
1 polymer ?
#
loop_
_entity_poly.entity_id
_entity_poly.type
_entity_poly.pdbx_seq_one_letter_code
_entity_poly.pdbx_strand_id
1 'polypeptide(L)'
;MNFEALKREAQQRAQAQRQELARELAERQAKKAELQREAERRQEEKKKWLARERQKAQEVRHENLETKLLEERRKLKMERAEKAAMEKVRGKKPSKAPALQKAKEHTAEKRAQLTKAQDLTLTREEKRQKRLARDMGLVFRKATVKPENSSKPENRSASASTPAEKSNAGTASTSGTARRKTARELFLEQEAQKKKERRMREISSSASASEDEDEDEDDFLDDDDDHNDKAPYDTHNPLRDEIWSLFGKKRAQYMARDIESDDDMEADAMHVQEEERRAALYAQREDMREERALLEAKRRKLQAGGART
;
A
#
# COMPACT_ATOMS: atom_id res chain seq x y z
N MET A 1 59.28 -9.92 70.21
CA MET A 1 58.59 -9.28 69.07
C MET A 1 59.32 -7.98 68.74
N ASN A 2 59.79 -7.80 67.50
CA ASN A 2 60.64 -6.68 67.11
C ASN A 2 59.76 -5.49 66.63
N PHE A 3 59.88 -4.33 67.27
CA PHE A 3 58.98 -3.17 67.04
C PHE A 3 58.99 -2.66 65.58
N GLU A 4 60.14 -2.73 64.91
CA GLU A 4 60.27 -2.31 63.51
C GLU A 4 59.48 -3.18 62.53
N ALA A 5 59.38 -4.49 62.81
CA ALA A 5 58.60 -5.41 61.99
C ALA A 5 57.11 -5.07 62.04
N LEU A 6 56.60 -4.76 63.25
CA LEU A 6 55.22 -4.35 63.46
C LEU A 6 54.89 -3.03 62.73
N LYS A 7 55.82 -2.07 62.73
CA LYS A 7 55.66 -0.79 62.01
C LYS A 7 55.56 -0.99 60.49
N ARG A 8 56.40 -1.86 59.92
CA ARG A 8 56.36 -2.18 58.48
C ARG A 8 55.06 -2.90 58.10
N GLU A 9 54.63 -3.85 58.91
CA GLU A 9 53.36 -4.57 58.71
C GLU A 9 52.15 -3.63 58.77
N ALA A 10 52.14 -2.70 59.74
CA ALA A 10 51.10 -1.67 59.83
C ALA A 10 51.08 -0.74 58.61
N GLN A 11 52.25 -0.34 58.10
CA GLN A 11 52.34 0.46 56.87
C GLN A 11 51.86 -0.30 55.64
N GLN A 12 52.21 -1.59 55.51
CA GLN A 12 51.74 -2.44 54.41
C GLN A 12 50.23 -2.65 54.47
N ARG A 13 49.65 -2.88 55.66
CA ARG A 13 48.20 -2.97 55.86
C ARG A 13 47.49 -1.66 55.46
N ALA A 14 48.03 -0.51 55.88
CA ALA A 14 47.46 0.79 55.51
C ALA A 14 47.55 1.05 53.99
N GLN A 15 48.64 0.64 53.34
CA GLN A 15 48.77 0.74 51.88
C GLN A 15 47.80 -0.20 51.16
N ALA A 16 47.65 -1.43 51.63
CA ALA A 16 46.69 -2.40 51.08
C ALA A 16 45.25 -1.87 51.18
N GLN A 17 44.86 -1.34 52.34
CA GLN A 17 43.54 -0.72 52.54
C GLN A 17 43.29 0.47 51.60
N ARG A 18 44.31 1.32 51.37
CA ARG A 18 44.19 2.43 50.41
C ARG A 18 44.02 1.92 48.97
N GLN A 19 44.73 0.87 48.59
CA GLN A 19 44.61 0.27 47.27
C GLN A 19 43.24 -0.40 47.08
N GLU A 20 42.72 -1.05 48.11
CA GLU A 20 41.39 -1.66 48.10
C GLU A 20 40.29 -0.60 47.93
N LEU A 21 40.33 0.48 48.73
CA LEU A 21 39.41 1.60 48.58
C LEU A 21 39.50 2.28 47.20
N ALA A 22 40.71 2.42 46.65
CA ALA A 22 40.90 2.97 45.31
C ALA A 22 40.31 2.06 44.23
N ARG A 23 40.44 0.73 44.37
CA ARG A 23 39.82 -0.25 43.45
C ARG A 23 38.30 -0.20 43.55
N GLU A 24 37.74 -0.14 44.76
CA GLU A 24 36.30 -0.06 44.97
C GLU A 24 35.70 1.22 44.36
N LEU A 25 36.38 2.36 44.53
CA LEU A 25 35.98 3.62 43.90
C LEU A 25 36.05 3.55 42.37
N ALA A 26 37.11 2.96 41.82
CA ALA A 26 37.25 2.77 40.38
C ALA A 26 36.17 1.84 39.82
N GLU A 27 35.85 0.75 40.51
CA GLU A 27 34.79 -0.18 40.13
C GLU A 27 33.41 0.50 40.18
N ARG A 28 33.14 1.30 41.21
CA ARG A 28 31.91 2.08 41.30
C ARG A 28 31.79 3.11 40.17
N GLN A 29 32.89 3.75 39.79
CA GLN A 29 32.92 4.66 38.64
C GLN A 29 32.69 3.92 37.32
N ALA A 30 33.30 2.74 37.14
CA ALA A 30 33.11 1.92 35.96
C ALA A 30 31.65 1.46 35.82
N LYS A 31 31.02 0.97 36.90
CA LYS A 31 29.60 0.61 36.93
C LYS A 31 28.69 1.78 36.59
N LYS A 32 29.00 2.98 37.12
CA LYS A 32 28.24 4.20 36.79
C LYS A 32 28.38 4.58 35.31
N ALA A 33 29.58 4.49 34.75
CA ALA A 33 29.82 4.78 33.34
C ALA A 33 29.14 3.75 32.41
N GLU A 34 29.12 2.47 32.80
CA GLU A 34 28.40 1.42 32.07
C GLU A 34 26.89 1.66 32.06
N LEU A 35 26.30 1.96 33.22
CA LEU A 35 24.88 2.31 33.32
C LEU A 35 24.52 3.55 32.47
N GLN A 36 25.41 4.55 32.42
CA GLN A 36 25.22 5.72 31.57
C GLN A 36 25.25 5.36 30.08
N ARG A 37 26.22 4.56 29.63
CA ARG A 37 26.29 4.08 28.25
C ARG A 37 25.07 3.26 27.85
N GLU A 38 24.57 2.41 28.76
CA GLU A 38 23.37 1.63 28.50
C GLU A 38 22.12 2.52 28.43
N ALA A 39 22.02 3.54 29.28
CA ALA A 39 20.95 4.53 29.22
C ALA A 39 21.00 5.32 27.89
N GLU A 40 22.17 5.74 27.45
CA GLU A 40 22.37 6.39 26.15
C GLU A 40 21.97 5.48 25.00
N ARG A 41 22.36 4.20 25.02
CA ARG A 41 21.96 3.23 24.00
C ARG A 41 20.44 3.08 23.92
N ARG A 42 19.76 2.98 25.07
CA ARG A 42 18.29 2.96 25.13
C ARG A 42 17.68 4.25 24.58
N GLN A 43 18.28 5.41 24.85
CA GLN A 43 17.82 6.69 24.29
C GLN A 43 18.01 6.74 22.77
N GLU A 44 19.13 6.26 22.25
CA GLU A 44 19.38 6.17 20.81
C GLU A 44 18.41 5.22 20.11
N GLU A 45 18.13 4.06 20.71
CA GLU A 45 17.13 3.12 20.20
C GLU A 45 15.75 3.77 20.15
N LYS A 46 15.34 4.47 21.21
CA LYS A 46 14.09 5.25 21.23
C LYS A 46 14.07 6.33 20.15
N LYS A 47 15.16 7.08 19.97
CA LYS A 47 15.29 8.10 18.92
C LYS A 47 15.19 7.50 17.52
N LYS A 48 15.84 6.36 17.28
CA LYS A 48 15.76 5.62 16.01
C LYS A 48 14.35 5.13 15.73
N TRP A 49 13.67 4.60 16.74
CA TRP A 49 12.28 4.18 16.64
C TRP A 49 11.35 5.35 16.30
N LEU A 50 11.45 6.46 17.03
CA LEU A 50 10.68 7.68 16.76
C LEU A 50 10.95 8.27 15.36
N ALA A 51 12.20 8.22 14.90
CA ALA A 51 12.55 8.68 13.56
C ALA A 51 11.88 7.81 12.48
N ARG A 52 11.87 6.49 12.66
CA ARG A 52 11.19 5.55 11.76
C ARG A 52 9.68 5.75 11.77
N GLU A 53 9.09 5.97 12.94
CA GLU A 53 7.66 6.28 13.07
C GLU A 53 7.30 7.58 12.34
N ARG A 54 8.12 8.64 12.51
CA ARG A 54 7.92 9.91 11.81
C ARG A 54 8.02 9.75 10.29
N GLN A 55 8.93 8.92 9.79
CA GLN A 55 9.04 8.61 8.36
C GLN A 55 7.78 7.93 7.84
N LYS A 56 7.29 6.88 8.53
CA LYS A 56 6.03 6.22 8.19
C LYS A 56 4.85 7.21 8.16
N ALA A 57 4.77 8.09 9.15
CA ALA A 57 3.72 9.11 9.20
C ALA A 57 3.81 10.10 8.02
N GLN A 58 5.02 10.41 7.54
CA GLN A 58 5.22 11.23 6.34
C GLN A 58 4.82 10.49 5.06
N GLU A 59 5.15 9.21 4.94
CA GLU A 59 4.75 8.36 3.81
C GLU A 59 3.22 8.27 3.70
N VAL A 60 2.53 7.98 4.80
CA VAL A 60 1.06 7.94 4.84
C VAL A 60 0.45 9.30 4.46
N ARG A 61 1.06 10.41 4.89
CA ARG A 61 0.60 11.76 4.46
C ARG A 61 0.79 11.97 2.97
N HIS A 62 1.90 11.50 2.39
CA HIS A 62 2.17 11.61 0.96
C HIS A 62 1.19 10.78 0.15
N GLU A 63 0.96 9.52 0.53
CA GLU A 63 -0.02 8.64 -0.10
C GLU A 63 -1.43 9.25 -0.05
N ASN A 64 -1.83 9.80 1.09
CA ASN A 64 -3.12 10.49 1.22
C ASN A 64 -3.25 11.74 0.35
N LEU A 65 -2.15 12.46 0.08
CA LEU A 65 -2.16 13.59 -0.84
C LEU A 65 -2.28 13.10 -2.29
N GLU A 66 -1.58 12.01 -2.65
CA GLU A 66 -1.69 11.42 -3.99
C GLU A 66 -3.09 10.88 -4.28
N THR A 67 -3.71 10.20 -3.33
CA THR A 67 -5.09 9.71 -3.47
C THR A 67 -6.07 10.86 -3.64
N LYS A 68 -5.95 11.93 -2.84
CA LYS A 68 -6.75 13.15 -3.00
C LYS A 68 -6.57 13.79 -4.38
N LEU A 69 -5.33 13.92 -4.86
CA LEU A 69 -5.06 14.46 -6.21
C LEU A 69 -5.66 13.58 -7.32
N LEU A 70 -5.59 12.26 -7.17
CA LEU A 70 -6.22 11.32 -8.10
C LEU A 70 -7.74 11.44 -8.11
N GLU A 71 -8.36 11.60 -6.94
CA GLU A 71 -9.80 11.83 -6.78
C GLU A 71 -10.22 13.17 -7.39
N GLU A 72 -9.51 14.26 -7.12
CA GLU A 72 -9.77 15.55 -7.75
C GLU A 72 -9.66 15.46 -9.27
N ARG A 73 -8.65 14.76 -9.79
CA ARG A 73 -8.50 14.54 -11.24
C ARG A 73 -9.66 13.72 -11.81
N ARG A 74 -10.22 12.77 -11.06
CA ARG A 74 -11.43 12.02 -11.44
C ARG A 74 -12.66 12.92 -11.43
N LYS A 75 -12.84 13.74 -10.39
CA LYS A 75 -13.93 14.72 -10.28
C LYS A 75 -13.92 15.71 -11.43
N LEU A 76 -12.76 16.30 -11.75
CA LEU A 76 -12.59 17.23 -12.88
C LEU A 76 -12.94 16.59 -14.24
N LYS A 77 -12.60 15.31 -14.43
CA LYS A 77 -12.98 14.56 -15.63
C LYS A 77 -14.50 14.34 -15.71
N MET A 78 -15.13 13.99 -14.58
CA MET A 78 -16.57 13.81 -14.49
C MET A 78 -17.31 15.12 -14.75
N GLU A 79 -16.91 16.22 -14.11
CA GLU A 79 -17.50 17.55 -14.32
C GLU A 79 -17.34 18.01 -15.78
N ARG A 80 -16.19 17.74 -16.41
CA ARG A 80 -15.99 18.02 -17.84
C ARG A 80 -16.90 17.18 -18.73
N ALA A 81 -17.10 15.91 -18.39
CA ALA A 81 -18.01 15.03 -19.12
C ALA A 81 -19.48 15.47 -18.96
N GLU A 82 -19.86 15.90 -17.76
CA GLU A 82 -21.19 16.44 -17.45
C GLU A 82 -21.44 17.76 -18.19
N LYS A 83 -20.50 18.70 -18.18
CA LYS A 83 -20.58 19.93 -18.99
C LYS A 83 -20.73 19.64 -20.47
N ALA A 84 -19.98 18.67 -20.99
CA ALA A 84 -20.10 18.23 -22.38
C ALA A 84 -21.47 17.54 -22.67
N ALA A 85 -22.03 16.81 -21.72
CA ALA A 85 -23.37 16.23 -21.83
C ALA A 85 -24.46 17.31 -21.84
N MET A 86 -24.38 18.29 -20.93
CA MET A 86 -25.29 19.44 -20.88
C MET A 86 -25.24 20.28 -22.17
N GLU A 87 -24.05 20.45 -22.76
CA GLU A 87 -23.90 21.17 -24.04
C GLU A 87 -24.56 20.41 -25.21
N LYS A 88 -24.49 19.07 -25.22
CA LYS A 88 -25.20 18.22 -26.20
C LYS A 88 -26.72 18.33 -26.06
N VAL A 89 -27.25 18.34 -24.84
CA VAL A 89 -28.70 18.50 -24.58
C VAL A 89 -29.19 19.87 -25.05
N ARG A 90 -28.36 20.92 -24.93
CA ARG A 90 -28.65 22.27 -25.45
C ARG A 90 -28.56 22.41 -26.98
N GLY A 91 -28.33 21.32 -27.72
CA GLY A 91 -28.32 21.31 -29.19
C GLY A 91 -27.11 22.00 -29.83
N LYS A 92 -26.12 22.43 -29.05
CA LYS A 92 -24.86 22.98 -29.56
C LYS A 92 -23.99 21.82 -30.03
N LYS A 93 -23.68 21.80 -31.34
CA LYS A 93 -22.76 20.79 -31.92
C LYS A 93 -21.42 20.91 -31.19
N PRO A 94 -20.79 19.79 -30.77
CA PRO A 94 -19.53 19.85 -30.02
C PRO A 94 -18.50 20.64 -30.83
N SER A 95 -17.99 21.73 -30.26
CA SER A 95 -16.90 22.46 -30.89
C SER A 95 -15.74 21.47 -31.04
N LYS A 96 -15.17 21.38 -32.25
CA LYS A 96 -14.11 20.41 -32.55
C LYS A 96 -12.98 20.64 -31.55
N ALA A 97 -12.49 19.56 -30.92
CA ALA A 97 -11.48 19.66 -29.88
C ALA A 97 -10.33 20.60 -30.31
N PRO A 98 -9.85 21.50 -29.43
CA PRO A 98 -8.88 22.53 -29.81
C PRO A 98 -7.57 21.95 -30.38
N ALA A 99 -7.19 20.73 -29.96
CA ALA A 99 -6.06 20.01 -30.55
C ALA A 99 -6.27 19.66 -32.04
N LEU A 100 -7.51 19.36 -32.43
CA LEU A 100 -7.91 19.03 -33.80
C LEU A 100 -7.97 20.28 -34.68
N GLN A 101 -8.27 21.45 -34.10
CA GLN A 101 -8.17 22.74 -34.78
C GLN A 101 -6.71 23.12 -35.03
N LYS A 102 -5.85 23.04 -34.01
CA LYS A 102 -4.40 23.27 -34.17
C LYS A 102 -3.74 22.33 -35.18
N ALA A 103 -4.12 21.05 -35.19
CA ALA A 103 -3.62 20.10 -36.18
C ALA A 103 -4.07 20.45 -37.61
N LYS A 104 -5.29 20.97 -37.78
CA LYS A 104 -5.81 21.43 -39.07
C LYS A 104 -5.13 22.72 -39.54
N GLU A 105 -4.88 23.66 -38.64
CA GLU A 105 -4.13 24.88 -38.92
C GLU A 105 -2.71 24.52 -39.36
N HIS A 106 -2.01 23.68 -38.60
CA HIS A 106 -0.66 23.25 -38.94
C HIS A 106 -0.58 22.44 -40.26
N THR A 107 -1.61 21.64 -40.58
CA THR A 107 -1.67 20.94 -41.87
C THR A 107 -2.06 21.85 -43.03
N ALA A 108 -2.91 22.86 -42.80
CA ALA A 108 -3.22 23.90 -43.77
C ALA A 108 -2.00 24.77 -44.05
N GLU A 109 -1.21 25.13 -43.04
CA GLU A 109 0.07 25.82 -43.16
C GLU A 109 1.07 25.01 -43.98
N LYS A 110 1.25 23.72 -43.67
CA LYS A 110 2.11 22.84 -44.48
C LYS A 110 1.65 22.72 -45.92
N ARG A 111 0.34 22.66 -46.16
CA ARG A 111 -0.23 22.59 -47.52
C ARG A 111 -0.07 23.91 -48.28
N ALA A 112 -0.20 25.05 -47.59
CA ALA A 112 0.03 26.38 -48.16
C ALA A 112 1.52 26.64 -48.46
N GLN A 113 2.43 26.01 -47.71
CA GLN A 113 3.87 26.03 -48.00
C GLN A 113 4.22 25.15 -49.22
N LEU A 114 3.48 24.07 -49.47
CA LEU A 114 3.71 23.14 -50.59
C LEU A 114 3.21 23.65 -51.95
N THR A 115 2.30 24.62 -52.02
CA THR A 115 1.81 25.17 -53.31
C THR A 115 2.79 26.13 -53.99
N LYS A 116 3.99 26.37 -53.42
CA LYS A 116 5.07 27.14 -54.05
C LYS A 116 6.18 26.32 -54.71
N ALA A 117 6.05 24.99 -54.76
CA ALA A 117 7.02 24.11 -55.43
C ALA A 117 6.33 23.21 -56.46
N GLN A 118 6.03 23.77 -57.65
CA GLN A 118 5.91 22.96 -58.85
C GLN A 118 7.31 22.54 -59.34
N ASP A 119 7.39 21.37 -59.98
CA ASP A 119 8.56 20.79 -60.70
C ASP A 119 9.58 19.88 -59.98
N LEU A 120 9.15 19.01 -59.05
CA LEU A 120 9.98 17.88 -58.60
C LEU A 120 9.26 16.52 -58.50
N THR A 121 8.21 16.30 -59.29
CA THR A 121 7.64 14.95 -59.40
C THR A 121 8.53 14.09 -60.31
N LEU A 122 9.34 13.21 -59.71
CA LEU A 122 10.09 12.16 -60.43
C LEU A 122 9.13 11.42 -61.37
N THR A 123 9.52 11.30 -62.64
CA THR A 123 8.73 10.55 -63.63
C THR A 123 8.59 9.09 -63.20
N ARG A 124 7.61 8.38 -63.76
CA ARG A 124 7.38 6.96 -63.41
C ARG A 124 8.65 6.11 -63.63
N GLU A 125 9.41 6.45 -64.67
CA GLU A 125 10.69 5.82 -65.01
C GLU A 125 11.78 6.14 -63.96
N GLU A 126 11.91 7.41 -63.56
CA GLU A 126 12.86 7.83 -62.53
C GLU A 126 12.52 7.22 -61.15
N LYS A 127 11.24 7.05 -60.83
CA LYS A 127 10.82 6.32 -59.61
C LYS A 127 11.21 4.85 -59.66
N ARG A 128 11.17 4.22 -60.84
CA ARG A 128 11.59 2.82 -61.03
C ARG A 128 13.10 2.69 -60.85
N GLN A 129 13.87 3.58 -61.46
CA GLN A 129 15.33 3.63 -61.29
C GLN A 129 15.74 3.94 -59.84
N LYS A 130 15.02 4.81 -59.14
CA LYS A 130 15.28 5.10 -57.72
C LYS A 130 15.07 3.87 -56.82
N ARG A 131 14.09 3.01 -57.14
CA ARG A 131 13.88 1.75 -56.40
C ARG A 131 15.01 0.76 -56.67
N LEU A 132 15.39 0.60 -57.94
CA LEU A 132 16.49 -0.27 -58.35
C LEU A 132 17.84 0.16 -57.73
N ALA A 133 18.12 1.47 -57.72
CA ALA A 133 19.31 2.01 -57.07
C ALA A 133 19.30 1.75 -55.56
N ARG A 134 18.14 1.90 -54.90
CA ARG A 134 17.99 1.62 -53.46
C ARG A 134 18.21 0.15 -53.12
N ASP A 135 17.67 -0.77 -53.93
CA ASP A 135 17.84 -2.21 -53.73
C ASP A 135 19.30 -2.64 -53.93
N MET A 136 20.03 -1.92 -54.78
CA MET A 136 21.47 -2.11 -55.00
C MET A 136 22.37 -1.28 -54.05
N GLY A 137 21.80 -0.56 -53.08
CA GLY A 137 22.55 0.27 -52.13
C GLY A 137 23.20 1.54 -52.71
N LEU A 138 22.83 1.94 -53.94
CA LEU A 138 23.35 3.10 -54.65
C LEU A 138 22.47 4.34 -54.43
N VAL A 139 23.08 5.51 -54.25
CA VAL A 139 22.35 6.78 -54.12
C VAL A 139 21.87 7.25 -55.49
N PHE A 140 20.55 7.26 -55.69
CA PHE A 140 19.93 7.74 -56.94
C PHE A 140 20.20 9.23 -57.16
N ARG A 141 21.04 9.55 -58.14
CA ARG A 141 21.21 10.91 -58.68
C ARG A 141 20.45 11.00 -60.00
N LYS A 142 19.51 11.95 -60.10
CA LYS A 142 18.80 12.22 -61.35
C LYS A 142 19.82 12.74 -62.36
N ALA A 143 20.12 11.92 -63.38
CA ALA A 143 21.09 12.27 -64.41
C ALA A 143 20.51 13.39 -65.29
N THR A 144 21.08 14.59 -65.18
CA THR A 144 20.86 15.68 -66.15
C THR A 144 21.96 15.58 -67.20
N VAL A 145 21.75 14.80 -68.26
CA VAL A 145 22.77 14.62 -69.31
C VAL A 145 22.17 14.89 -70.70
N LYS A 146 22.75 15.88 -71.38
CA LYS A 146 22.62 16.13 -72.84
C LYS A 146 23.13 14.91 -73.62
N PRO A 147 22.51 14.51 -74.75
CA PRO A 147 22.86 13.27 -75.41
C PRO A 147 24.09 13.43 -76.31
N GLU A 148 25.04 12.50 -76.20
CA GLU A 148 25.89 12.09 -77.32
C GLU A 148 26.04 10.55 -77.32
N ASN A 149 26.18 10.05 -78.54
CA ASN A 149 26.14 8.66 -78.99
C ASN A 149 27.05 7.67 -78.24
N SER A 150 26.58 6.42 -78.07
CA SER A 150 27.13 5.25 -78.79
C SER A 150 26.60 3.90 -78.25
N SER A 151 26.30 3.02 -79.21
CA SER A 151 26.39 1.55 -79.20
C SER A 151 25.74 0.68 -78.10
N LYS A 152 24.69 -0.04 -78.55
CA LYS A 152 24.31 -1.46 -78.27
C LYS A 152 25.56 -2.38 -78.11
N PRO A 153 25.55 -3.56 -77.43
CA PRO A 153 24.47 -4.54 -77.56
C PRO A 153 24.17 -5.58 -76.42
N GLU A 154 23.02 -6.25 -76.63
CA GLU A 154 22.70 -7.69 -76.48
C GLU A 154 22.71 -8.48 -75.15
N ASN A 155 21.73 -9.41 -75.13
CA ASN A 155 21.69 -10.74 -74.48
C ASN A 155 21.48 -10.79 -72.96
N ARG A 156 20.80 -11.77 -72.35
CA ARG A 156 19.86 -12.86 -72.71
C ARG A 156 19.57 -13.55 -71.35
N SER A 157 18.35 -14.09 -71.17
CA SER A 157 18.05 -15.22 -70.24
C SER A 157 18.20 -14.92 -68.73
N ALA A 158 17.66 -15.65 -67.75
CA ALA A 158 16.51 -16.55 -67.57
C ALA A 158 16.59 -16.95 -66.08
N SER A 159 15.45 -17.36 -65.48
CA SER A 159 15.34 -18.20 -64.26
C SER A 159 15.91 -17.65 -62.94
N ALA A 160 15.49 -18.03 -61.74
CA ALA A 160 14.29 -18.61 -61.16
C ALA A 160 14.50 -18.53 -59.62
N SER A 161 13.47 -18.91 -58.86
CA SER A 161 13.48 -19.33 -57.44
C SER A 161 13.43 -18.26 -56.32
N THR A 162 12.47 -18.54 -55.44
CA THR A 162 11.93 -17.88 -54.23
C THR A 162 12.63 -18.44 -52.96
N PRO A 163 12.15 -18.25 -51.70
CA PRO A 163 11.48 -17.12 -51.00
C PRO A 163 12.09 -16.79 -49.60
N ALA A 164 11.49 -15.79 -48.92
CA ALA A 164 11.44 -15.54 -47.46
C ALA A 164 12.71 -14.91 -46.83
N GLU A 165 12.67 -13.96 -45.88
CA GLU A 165 11.79 -13.77 -44.73
C GLU A 165 11.72 -12.29 -44.25
N LYS A 166 10.56 -11.98 -43.65
CA LYS A 166 10.30 -11.14 -42.46
C LYS A 166 10.64 -9.64 -42.50
N SER A 167 9.54 -8.92 -42.60
CA SER A 167 9.34 -7.48 -42.48
C SER A 167 9.71 -6.86 -41.13
N ASN A 168 10.48 -5.79 -41.24
CA ASN A 168 10.42 -4.56 -40.45
C ASN A 168 9.00 -4.15 -40.02
N ALA A 169 8.85 -3.64 -38.81
CA ALA A 169 7.80 -2.67 -38.47
C ALA A 169 8.31 -1.67 -37.42
N GLY A 170 8.48 -0.43 -37.86
CA GLY A 170 8.63 0.73 -36.99
C GLY A 170 7.27 1.30 -36.56
N THR A 171 7.32 2.02 -35.43
CA THR A 171 6.61 3.28 -35.11
C THR A 171 5.14 3.49 -35.51
N ALA A 172 4.35 3.75 -34.46
CA ALA A 172 3.24 4.70 -34.33
C ALA A 172 1.85 4.38 -34.94
N SER A 173 0.83 4.38 -34.08
CA SER A 173 -0.59 4.67 -34.40
C SER A 173 -1.34 4.89 -33.07
N THR A 174 -1.82 6.10 -32.74
CA THR A 174 -3.15 6.66 -33.06
C THR A 174 -4.34 5.77 -32.72
N SER A 175 -5.12 6.24 -31.73
CA SER A 175 -6.56 6.10 -31.52
C SER A 175 -7.34 4.90 -32.11
N GLY A 176 -8.02 4.18 -31.21
CA GLY A 176 -9.46 3.94 -31.40
C GLY A 176 -9.90 2.60 -31.98
N THR A 177 -9.39 1.49 -31.44
CA THR A 177 -10.16 0.23 -31.38
C THR A 177 -9.99 -0.33 -29.98
N ALA A 178 -11.09 -0.64 -29.29
CA ALA A 178 -11.04 -1.27 -27.97
C ALA A 178 -10.14 -2.50 -28.05
N ARG A 179 -8.99 -2.44 -27.37
CA ARG A 179 -8.08 -3.57 -27.30
C ARG A 179 -8.89 -4.71 -26.68
N ARG A 180 -8.86 -5.89 -27.31
CA ARG A 180 -9.46 -7.09 -26.72
C ARG A 180 -8.79 -7.27 -25.36
N LYS A 181 -9.61 -7.23 -24.30
CA LYS A 181 -9.12 -7.39 -22.92
C LYS A 181 -8.39 -8.72 -22.83
N THR A 182 -7.21 -8.69 -22.26
CA THR A 182 -6.46 -9.91 -21.98
C THR A 182 -7.22 -10.76 -20.97
N ALA A 183 -7.04 -12.08 -20.97
CA ALA A 183 -7.74 -12.98 -20.03
C ALA A 183 -7.55 -12.56 -18.56
N ARG A 184 -6.39 -11.98 -18.23
CA ARG A 184 -6.08 -11.42 -16.92
C ARG A 184 -6.90 -10.17 -16.57
N GLU A 185 -7.15 -9.29 -17.54
CA GLU A 185 -7.99 -8.11 -17.33
C GLU A 185 -9.46 -8.49 -17.14
N LEU A 186 -9.94 -9.52 -17.84
CA LEU A 186 -11.28 -10.06 -17.63
C LEU A 186 -11.46 -10.64 -16.23
N PHE A 187 -10.44 -11.36 -15.72
CA PHE A 187 -10.47 -11.90 -14.36
C PHE A 187 -10.51 -10.80 -13.28
N LEU A 188 -9.66 -9.78 -13.41
CA LEU A 188 -9.63 -8.65 -12.47
C LEU A 188 -10.92 -7.83 -12.49
N GLU A 189 -11.54 -7.67 -13.66
CA GLU A 189 -12.81 -6.96 -13.79
C GLU A 189 -13.99 -7.76 -13.20
N GLN A 190 -13.99 -9.08 -13.38
CA GLN A 190 -14.98 -9.98 -12.79
C GLN A 190 -14.88 -10.02 -11.26
N GLU A 191 -13.66 -10.06 -10.71
CA GLU A 191 -13.43 -9.99 -9.27
C GLU A 191 -13.88 -8.63 -8.69
N ALA A 192 -13.56 -7.54 -9.38
CA ALA A 192 -14.00 -6.20 -8.98
C ALA A 192 -15.52 -6.03 -9.02
N GLN A 193 -16.20 -6.64 -9.99
CA GLN A 193 -17.67 -6.67 -10.04
C GLN A 193 -18.26 -7.48 -8.88
N LYS A 194 -17.73 -8.67 -8.59
CA LYS A 194 -18.20 -9.51 -7.48
C LYS A 194 -18.02 -8.82 -6.12
N LYS A 195 -16.91 -8.10 -5.93
CA LYS A 195 -16.65 -7.29 -4.73
C LYS A 195 -17.63 -6.10 -4.60
N LYS A 196 -18.00 -5.46 -5.72
CA LYS A 196 -18.96 -4.35 -5.72
C LYS A 196 -20.38 -4.83 -5.40
N GLU A 197 -20.77 -6.01 -5.88
CA GLU A 197 -22.09 -6.59 -5.64
C GLU A 197 -22.27 -7.00 -4.16
N ARG A 198 -21.24 -7.61 -3.55
CA ARG A 198 -21.25 -7.92 -2.11
C ARG A 198 -21.46 -6.66 -1.26
N ARG A 199 -20.74 -5.57 -1.57
CA ARG A 199 -20.86 -4.29 -0.86
C ARG A 199 -22.25 -3.65 -1.02
N MET A 200 -22.87 -3.77 -2.19
CA MET A 200 -24.23 -3.26 -2.39
C MET A 200 -25.27 -4.05 -1.58
N ARG A 201 -25.06 -5.37 -1.42
CA ARG A 201 -25.92 -6.22 -0.59
C ARG A 201 -25.83 -5.86 0.89
N GLU A 202 -24.61 -5.65 1.39
CA GLU A 202 -24.34 -5.22 2.78
C GLU A 202 -24.99 -3.87 3.11
N ILE A 203 -24.90 -2.90 2.18
CA ILE A 203 -25.53 -1.58 2.35
C ILE A 203 -27.07 -1.68 2.33
N SER A 204 -27.63 -2.61 1.54
CA SER A 204 -29.08 -2.81 1.51
C SER A 204 -29.62 -3.52 2.76
N SER A 205 -28.81 -4.36 3.41
CA SER A 205 -29.20 -5.06 4.65
C SER A 205 -29.01 -4.20 5.90
N SER A 206 -28.08 -3.25 5.91
CA SER A 206 -27.84 -2.37 7.06
C SER A 206 -28.80 -1.19 7.16
N ALA A 207 -29.64 -0.95 6.14
CA ALA A 207 -30.56 0.19 6.10
C ALA A 207 -31.97 -0.11 6.65
N SER A 208 -32.25 -1.35 7.11
CA SER A 208 -33.57 -1.76 7.62
C SER A 208 -33.57 -2.23 9.08
N ALA A 209 -32.53 -1.93 9.87
CA ALA A 209 -32.35 -2.43 11.23
C ALA A 209 -32.15 -1.30 12.26
N SER A 210 -32.99 -0.27 12.22
CA SER A 210 -33.04 0.73 13.28
C SER A 210 -34.49 1.13 13.58
N GLU A 211 -35.11 0.47 14.55
CA GLU A 211 -36.26 0.95 15.34
C GLU A 211 -36.49 0.00 16.55
N ASP A 212 -36.93 0.57 17.67
CA ASP A 212 -37.20 0.08 19.05
C ASP A 212 -35.99 -0.14 20.00
N GLU A 213 -35.70 0.71 21.00
CA GLU A 213 -36.46 1.12 22.24
C GLU A 213 -36.73 -0.08 23.16
N ASP A 214 -35.92 -0.30 24.21
CA ASP A 214 -36.05 0.17 25.62
C ASP A 214 -36.88 -0.80 26.50
N GLU A 215 -36.55 -0.81 27.81
CA GLU A 215 -37.24 -1.44 28.98
C GLU A 215 -36.82 -2.86 29.45
N ASP A 216 -36.00 -2.83 30.52
CA ASP A 216 -36.27 -3.33 31.89
C ASP A 216 -36.56 -4.81 32.23
N GLU A 217 -35.71 -5.28 33.15
CA GLU A 217 -35.96 -6.07 34.37
C GLU A 217 -36.61 -7.50 34.36
N ASP A 218 -36.00 -8.31 35.24
CA ASP A 218 -36.54 -9.44 36.02
C ASP A 218 -36.53 -10.91 35.50
N ASP A 219 -35.62 -11.67 36.13
CA ASP A 219 -35.89 -12.86 36.97
C ASP A 219 -36.99 -13.85 36.54
N PHE A 220 -36.58 -15.03 36.03
CA PHE A 220 -37.23 -16.29 36.43
C PHE A 220 -36.35 -17.52 36.13
N LEU A 221 -35.97 -18.23 37.20
CA LEU A 221 -35.59 -19.63 37.18
C LEU A 221 -36.76 -20.48 36.67
N ASP A 222 -36.56 -21.23 35.59
CA ASP A 222 -37.33 -22.45 35.38
C ASP A 222 -36.39 -23.59 34.98
N ASP A 223 -36.23 -24.49 35.94
CA ASP A 223 -35.68 -25.83 35.84
C ASP A 223 -36.82 -26.68 35.29
N ASP A 224 -36.81 -26.97 33.99
CA ASP A 224 -37.65 -28.05 33.48
C ASP A 224 -36.90 -28.98 32.53
N ASP A 225 -37.05 -30.23 32.92
CA ASP A 225 -36.47 -31.47 32.46
C ASP A 225 -37.11 -31.90 31.13
N ASP A 226 -36.43 -32.84 30.48
CA ASP A 226 -36.98 -33.70 29.43
C ASP A 226 -37.28 -33.10 28.04
N HIS A 227 -36.24 -33.05 27.19
CA HIS A 227 -36.41 -33.35 25.76
C HIS A 227 -35.39 -34.39 25.30
N ASN A 228 -35.76 -35.65 25.55
CA ASN A 228 -35.32 -36.83 24.83
C ASN A 228 -35.78 -36.78 23.37
N ASP A 229 -35.05 -36.06 22.51
CA ASP A 229 -35.16 -36.19 21.05
C ASP A 229 -33.88 -36.77 20.43
N LYS A 230 -34.08 -37.95 19.83
CA LYS A 230 -33.10 -38.86 19.27
C LYS A 230 -32.30 -38.23 18.12
N ALA A 231 -31.06 -37.85 18.39
CA ALA A 231 -30.02 -37.82 17.37
C ALA A 231 -29.36 -39.22 17.26
N PRO A 232 -29.37 -39.87 16.08
CA PRO A 232 -28.62 -41.10 15.89
C PRO A 232 -27.13 -40.75 15.86
N TYR A 233 -26.30 -41.46 16.63
CA TYR A 233 -24.82 -41.44 16.65
C TYR A 233 -24.08 -40.70 17.79
N ASP A 234 -24.68 -40.38 18.94
CA ASP A 234 -23.86 -40.00 20.12
C ASP A 234 -23.54 -41.24 20.99
N THR A 235 -22.45 -41.92 20.65
CA THR A 235 -21.83 -42.87 21.57
C THR A 235 -21.08 -42.06 22.62
N HIS A 236 -21.75 -41.72 23.72
CA HIS A 236 -21.16 -41.13 24.92
C HIS A 236 -19.99 -42.00 25.39
N ASN A 237 -18.76 -41.60 25.05
CA ASN A 237 -17.56 -42.24 25.55
C ASN A 237 -17.14 -41.49 26.82
N PRO A 238 -17.26 -42.09 28.01
CA PRO A 238 -16.99 -41.41 29.28
C PRO A 238 -15.55 -40.88 29.35
N LEU A 239 -14.60 -41.55 28.68
CA LEU A 239 -13.22 -41.09 28.59
C LEU A 239 -13.09 -39.79 27.80
N ARG A 240 -13.92 -39.58 26.77
CA ARG A 240 -13.91 -38.32 26.02
C ARG A 240 -14.45 -37.20 26.90
N ASP A 241 -15.57 -37.41 27.58
CA ASP A 241 -16.15 -36.39 28.44
C ASP A 241 -15.22 -36.00 29.60
N GLU A 242 -14.46 -36.96 30.13
CA GLU A 242 -13.38 -36.72 31.10
C GLU A 242 -12.24 -35.87 30.52
N ILE A 243 -11.82 -36.10 29.28
CA ILE A 243 -10.81 -35.25 28.61
C ILE A 243 -11.33 -33.81 28.48
N TRP A 244 -12.61 -33.61 28.18
CA TRP A 244 -13.20 -32.28 28.10
C TRP A 244 -13.29 -31.59 29.47
N SER A 245 -13.63 -32.35 30.52
CA SER A 245 -13.73 -31.83 31.89
C SER A 245 -12.37 -31.39 32.45
N LEU A 246 -11.26 -32.03 32.06
CA LEU A 246 -9.90 -31.58 32.39
C LEU A 246 -9.61 -30.14 31.94
N PHE A 247 -10.22 -29.69 30.84
CA PHE A 247 -10.12 -28.32 30.34
C PHE A 247 -11.25 -27.40 30.83
N GLY A 248 -12.08 -27.87 31.77
CA GLY A 248 -13.23 -27.14 32.29
C GLY A 248 -14.35 -26.95 31.27
N LYS A 249 -14.40 -27.77 30.21
CA LYS A 249 -15.39 -27.67 29.14
C LYS A 249 -16.35 -28.86 29.18
N LYS A 250 -17.61 -28.63 28.82
CA LYS A 250 -18.61 -29.69 28.66
C LYS A 250 -18.79 -29.99 27.18
N ARG A 251 -18.55 -31.24 26.79
CA ARG A 251 -18.64 -31.69 25.39
C ARG A 251 -20.04 -31.43 24.82
N ALA A 252 -21.08 -31.81 25.56
CA ALA A 252 -22.47 -31.64 25.14
C ALA A 252 -22.79 -30.16 24.81
N GLN A 253 -22.36 -29.23 25.65
CA GLN A 253 -22.56 -27.80 25.45
C GLN A 253 -21.79 -27.26 24.23
N TYR A 254 -20.59 -27.79 23.96
CA TYR A 254 -19.80 -27.39 22.80
C TYR A 254 -20.40 -27.93 21.48
N MET A 255 -20.92 -29.16 21.49
CA MET A 255 -21.54 -29.79 20.32
C MET A 255 -22.94 -29.23 20.02
N ALA A 256 -23.67 -28.82 21.05
CA ALA A 256 -25.00 -28.21 20.93
C ALA A 256 -24.95 -26.73 20.53
N ARG A 257 -23.77 -26.11 20.52
CA ARG A 257 -23.61 -24.73 20.09
C ARG A 257 -23.71 -24.69 18.57
N ASP A 258 -24.74 -24.02 18.06
CA ASP A 258 -24.78 -23.66 16.64
C ASP A 258 -23.56 -22.78 16.36
N ILE A 259 -22.63 -23.33 15.57
CA ILE A 259 -21.44 -22.63 15.11
C ILE A 259 -21.94 -21.66 14.03
N GLU A 260 -22.55 -20.56 14.48
CA GLU A 260 -22.87 -19.43 13.62
C GLU A 260 -21.55 -18.84 13.11
N SER A 261 -21.16 -19.34 11.94
CA SER A 261 -20.22 -18.82 10.95
C SER A 261 -19.01 -18.03 11.48
N ASP A 262 -17.81 -18.61 11.41
CA ASP A 262 -16.50 -17.94 11.58
C ASP A 262 -16.27 -16.71 10.66
N ASP A 263 -17.23 -16.36 9.79
CA ASP A 263 -17.13 -15.29 8.80
C ASP A 263 -17.25 -13.86 9.38
N ASP A 264 -17.73 -13.70 10.62
CA ASP A 264 -17.84 -12.40 11.32
C ASP A 264 -16.82 -12.21 12.44
N MET A 265 -15.95 -13.20 12.67
CA MET A 265 -14.87 -13.14 13.67
C MET A 265 -13.65 -12.33 13.23
N GLU A 266 -13.66 -11.78 12.01
CA GLU A 266 -12.61 -10.90 11.52
C GLU A 266 -12.98 -9.42 11.75
N ALA A 267 -12.19 -8.74 12.59
CA ALA A 267 -12.34 -7.30 12.79
C ALA A 267 -11.80 -6.52 11.58
N ASP A 268 -12.64 -5.66 11.01
CA ASP A 268 -12.24 -4.71 9.98
C ASP A 268 -11.12 -3.78 10.50
N ALA A 269 -10.17 -3.41 9.63
CA ALA A 269 -9.04 -2.56 10.00
C ALA A 269 -9.46 -1.20 10.61
N MET A 270 -10.64 -0.69 10.21
CA MET A 270 -11.21 0.54 10.76
C MET A 270 -11.69 0.35 12.22
N HIS A 271 -12.28 -0.81 12.53
CA HIS A 271 -12.73 -1.13 13.90
C HIS A 271 -11.53 -1.27 14.84
N VAL A 272 -10.45 -1.92 14.40
CA VAL A 272 -9.20 -2.03 15.18
C VAL A 272 -8.63 -0.64 15.48
N GLN A 273 -8.57 0.25 14.48
CA GLN A 273 -8.05 1.60 14.67
C GLN A 273 -8.90 2.43 15.65
N GLU A 274 -10.22 2.29 15.58
CA GLU A 274 -11.13 2.97 16.51
C GLU A 274 -10.99 2.46 17.94
N GLU A 275 -10.88 1.14 18.10
CA GLU A 275 -10.65 0.50 19.40
C GLU A 275 -9.30 0.93 20.00
N GLU A 276 -8.22 0.94 19.21
CA GLU A 276 -6.91 1.44 19.66
C GLU A 276 -6.98 2.90 20.13
N ARG A 277 -7.69 3.76 19.39
CA ARG A 277 -7.88 5.16 19.79
C ARG A 277 -8.67 5.27 21.10
N ARG A 278 -9.70 4.44 21.25
CA ARG A 278 -10.54 4.39 22.45
C ARG A 278 -9.74 3.90 23.65
N ALA A 279 -8.96 2.84 23.49
CA ALA A 279 -8.08 2.28 24.51
C ALA A 279 -7.03 3.31 24.95
N ALA A 280 -6.41 4.03 24.01
CA ALA A 280 -5.45 5.08 24.33
C ALA A 280 -6.06 6.22 25.17
N LEU A 281 -7.32 6.60 24.90
CA LEU A 281 -8.03 7.61 25.69
C LEU A 281 -8.36 7.11 27.10
N TYR A 282 -8.74 5.84 27.25
CA TYR A 282 -8.99 5.25 28.56
C TYR A 282 -7.71 5.14 29.39
N ALA A 283 -6.61 4.70 28.79
CA ALA A 283 -5.31 4.63 29.46
C ALA A 283 -4.85 6.01 29.98
N GLN A 284 -4.93 7.06 29.16
CA GLN A 284 -4.59 8.41 29.61
C GLN A 284 -5.48 8.91 30.75
N ARG A 285 -6.77 8.56 30.73
CA ARG A 285 -7.72 8.93 31.78
C ARG A 285 -7.40 8.20 33.08
N GLU A 286 -7.00 6.94 33.00
CA GLU A 286 -6.59 6.13 34.15
C GLU A 286 -5.28 6.65 34.76
N ASP A 287 -4.25 6.90 33.93
CA ASP A 287 -2.97 7.49 34.36
C ASP A 287 -3.17 8.81 35.11
N MET A 288 -4.00 9.72 34.57
CA MET A 288 -4.30 10.98 35.23
C MET A 288 -5.03 10.80 36.57
N ARG A 289 -5.89 9.78 36.68
CA ARG A 289 -6.62 9.48 37.92
C ARG A 289 -5.65 8.95 38.98
N GLU A 290 -4.75 8.03 38.60
CA GLU A 290 -3.73 7.49 39.50
C GLU A 290 -2.73 8.55 39.94
N GLU A 291 -2.29 9.43 39.04
CA GLU A 291 -1.37 10.53 39.38
C GLU A 291 -1.98 11.47 40.42
N ARG A 292 -3.27 11.82 40.27
CA ARG A 292 -4.01 12.63 41.25
C ARG A 292 -4.10 11.92 42.60
N ALA A 293 -4.44 10.64 42.61
CA ALA A 293 -4.51 9.85 43.85
C ALA A 293 -3.14 9.76 44.55
N LEU A 294 -2.06 9.61 43.79
CA LEU A 294 -0.69 9.60 44.31
C LEU A 294 -0.28 10.94 44.93
N LEU A 295 -0.63 12.06 44.29
CA LEU A 295 -0.37 13.40 44.83
C LEU A 295 -1.15 13.64 46.11
N GLU A 296 -2.42 13.23 46.17
CA GLU A 296 -3.24 13.32 47.37
C GLU A 296 -2.69 12.45 48.50
N ALA A 297 -2.30 11.21 48.21
CA ALA A 297 -1.66 10.31 49.17
C ALA A 297 -0.33 10.87 49.69
N LYS A 298 0.50 11.48 48.83
CA LYS A 298 1.73 12.18 49.24
C LYS A 298 1.42 13.36 50.15
N ARG A 299 0.40 14.17 49.84
CA ARG A 299 -0.02 15.30 50.67
C ARG A 299 -0.51 14.83 52.04
N ARG A 300 -1.33 13.78 52.09
CA ARG A 300 -1.81 13.16 53.32
C ARG A 300 -0.66 12.59 54.17
N LYS A 301 0.33 11.96 53.54
CA LYS A 301 1.52 11.43 54.22
C LYS A 301 2.39 12.55 54.83
N LEU A 302 2.57 13.66 54.13
CA LEU A 302 3.30 14.82 54.66
C LEU A 302 2.56 15.47 55.84
N GLN A 303 1.24 15.62 55.74
CA GLN A 303 0.42 16.13 56.84
C GLN A 303 0.42 15.19 58.06
N ALA A 304 0.35 13.87 57.84
CA ALA A 304 0.43 12.88 58.92
C ALA A 304 1.84 12.75 59.53
N GLY A 305 2.89 13.00 58.75
CA GLY A 305 4.29 13.01 59.20
C GLY A 305 4.66 14.28 59.98
N GLY A 306 4.04 15.42 59.68
CA GLY A 306 4.23 16.68 60.41
C GLY A 306 3.47 16.77 61.73
N ALA A 307 2.51 15.87 61.99
CA ALA A 307 1.75 15.82 63.24
C ALA A 307 2.39 14.89 64.31
N ARG A 308 3.56 14.30 64.04
CA ARG A 308 4.29 13.39 64.96
C ARG A 308 5.60 13.97 65.52
N THR A 309 5.78 15.29 65.44
CA THR A 309 6.89 16.02 66.08
C THR A 309 6.31 17.07 67.02
#